data_AF-A0A0N5AAF3-F1
#
_entry.id   AF-A0A0N5AAF3-F1
#
_cell.length_a   1.000
_cell.length_b   1.000
_cell.length_c   1.000
_cell.angle_alpha   90.00
_cell.angle_beta   90.00
_cell.angle_gamma   90.00
#
_symmetry.space_group_name_H-M   'P 1'
#
loop_
_entity.id
_entity.type
_entity.pdbx_description
1 polymer ?
#
loop_
_entity_poly.entity_id
_entity_poly.type
_entity_poly.pdbx_seq_one_letter_code
_entity_poly.pdbx_strand_id
1 'polypeptide(L)'
;MLRKIEDIVPRREASLIYREVIAGLFAYQEQQLEKLKQQVFHEYTNSAGYRQTRNRIGNRTENWIKNRTGCRHIEMCLCSSGETKYYSEGFTLLLAAGSNQAVWGSGSIERVYVKAGKRQISKILHKNNIFRAVVRTNYETYPVSVTLRPVNEALEKAEQINRLMYVNGWDMPPVNTIYLQGFYDVCFCHVLDRLRPDEYMETADIDFGELTPYVQRDLSLMWNLRRIECKEQSFPQALAQIDEIYYNHTIPLPDSGHIYLADLPETERCSVSRTETALMIKNTEKQYGSWTLYELLGGRTVCGNKDVPVMSNDIADGIIGALQKKRQLLTAGEVYRCVHAYKVSEAFDRIEIPCEGQLLFYPKDDSYYLNRDIMDYILSDMERLFAGCHFKGRLVTDEK
;
A
#
# COMPACT_ATOMS: atom_id res chain seq x y z
N MET A 1 -21.00 25.83 51.09
CA MET A 1 -20.17 26.74 51.92
C MET A 1 -21.00 27.72 52.74
N LEU A 2 -21.89 28.53 52.15
CA LEU A 2 -22.65 29.56 52.88
C LEU A 2 -23.56 29.04 54.03
N ARG A 3 -23.94 27.75 54.01
CA ARG A 3 -24.71 27.11 55.10
C ARG A 3 -23.94 26.90 56.40
N LYS A 4 -22.62 27.02 56.38
CA LYS A 4 -21.73 26.86 57.55
C LYS A 4 -21.49 28.17 58.33
N ILE A 5 -22.04 29.30 57.87
CA ILE A 5 -21.96 30.59 58.57
C ILE A 5 -23.24 30.72 59.39
N GLU A 6 -23.11 30.67 60.72
CA GLU A 6 -24.27 30.65 61.65
C GLU A 6 -24.95 32.02 61.75
N ASP A 7 -24.18 33.10 61.58
CA ASP A 7 -24.67 34.47 61.75
C ASP A 7 -25.26 35.06 60.45
N ILE A 8 -26.43 35.70 60.55
CA ILE A 8 -27.29 36.07 59.41
C ILE A 8 -26.71 37.24 58.61
N VAL A 9 -26.08 38.20 59.29
CA VAL A 9 -25.53 39.41 58.68
C VAL A 9 -24.30 39.11 57.80
N PRO A 10 -23.23 38.48 58.30
CA PRO A 10 -22.06 38.13 57.47
C PRO A 10 -22.39 37.10 56.37
N ARG A 11 -23.41 36.27 56.57
CA ARG A 11 -23.90 35.34 55.55
C ARG A 11 -24.61 36.04 54.38
N ARG A 12 -25.32 37.15 54.64
CA ARG A 12 -25.91 38.00 53.59
C ARG A 12 -24.83 38.71 52.79
N GLU A 13 -23.83 39.28 53.45
CA GLU A 13 -22.69 39.93 52.78
C GLU A 13 -21.88 38.93 51.95
N ALA A 14 -21.54 37.77 52.51
CA ALA A 14 -20.87 36.71 51.76
C ALA A 14 -21.72 36.20 50.59
N SER A 15 -23.06 36.14 50.73
CA SER A 15 -23.95 35.75 49.64
C SER A 15 -24.03 36.80 48.52
N LEU A 16 -23.89 38.09 48.86
CA LEU A 16 -23.83 39.19 47.88
C LEU A 16 -22.52 39.11 47.10
N ILE A 17 -21.39 38.99 47.79
CA ILE A 17 -20.06 38.85 47.17
C ILE A 17 -20.02 37.58 46.30
N TYR A 18 -20.52 36.44 46.78
CA TYR A 18 -20.59 35.22 45.97
C TYR A 18 -21.47 35.39 44.74
N ARG A 19 -22.61 36.11 44.84
CA ARG A 19 -23.46 36.38 43.67
C ARG A 19 -22.75 37.26 42.66
N GLU A 20 -22.06 38.31 43.09
CA GLU A 20 -21.32 39.19 42.18
C GLU A 20 -20.14 38.48 41.53
N VAL A 21 -19.38 37.68 42.29
CA VAL A 21 -18.27 36.88 41.73
C VAL A 21 -18.78 35.80 40.77
N ILE A 22 -19.86 35.10 41.12
CA ILE A 22 -20.47 34.10 40.23
C ILE A 22 -21.06 34.76 38.98
N ALA A 23 -21.73 35.90 39.12
CA ALA A 23 -22.24 36.67 37.98
C ALA A 23 -21.10 37.17 37.08
N GLY A 24 -19.98 37.61 37.67
CA GLY A 24 -18.77 37.99 36.94
C GLY A 24 -18.11 36.79 36.22
N LEU A 25 -18.10 35.61 36.85
CA LEU A 25 -17.62 34.38 36.21
C LEU A 25 -18.54 33.91 35.07
N PHE A 26 -19.86 34.04 35.23
CA PHE A 26 -20.82 33.75 34.15
C PHE A 26 -20.68 34.74 32.99
N ALA A 27 -20.57 36.04 33.27
CA ALA A 27 -20.34 37.05 32.25
C ALA A 27 -19.00 36.83 31.53
N TYR A 28 -17.95 36.42 32.26
CA TYR A 28 -16.68 36.06 31.66
C TYR A 28 -16.79 34.79 30.80
N GLN A 29 -17.47 33.74 31.29
CA GLN A 29 -17.72 32.52 30.51
C GLN A 29 -18.54 32.80 29.25
N GLU A 30 -19.59 33.61 29.33
CA GLU A 30 -20.37 34.03 28.15
C GLU A 30 -19.51 34.82 27.17
N GLN A 31 -18.66 35.74 27.65
CA GLN A 31 -17.75 36.48 26.80
C GLN A 31 -16.71 35.57 26.12
N GLN A 32 -16.18 34.56 26.83
CA GLN A 32 -15.26 33.58 26.24
C GLN A 32 -15.98 32.66 25.25
N LEU A 33 -17.21 32.23 25.55
CA LEU A 33 -18.06 31.47 24.64
C LEU A 33 -18.39 32.25 23.38
N GLU A 34 -18.67 33.55 23.50
CA GLU A 34 -18.97 34.39 22.35
C GLU A 34 -17.71 34.64 21.50
N LYS A 35 -16.54 34.84 22.12
CA LYS A 35 -15.25 34.86 21.41
C LYS A 35 -14.96 33.53 20.71
N LEU A 36 -15.24 32.41 21.37
CA LEU A 36 -15.05 31.07 20.80
C LEU A 36 -16.03 30.83 19.65
N LYS A 37 -17.30 31.22 19.80
CA LYS A 37 -18.29 31.18 18.71
C LYS A 37 -17.87 32.05 17.54
N GLN A 38 -17.35 33.25 17.77
CA GLN A 38 -16.85 34.12 16.72
C GLN A 38 -15.58 33.55 16.06
N GLN A 39 -14.68 32.92 16.81
CA GLN A 39 -13.53 32.20 16.26
C GLN A 39 -13.96 31.00 15.44
N VAL A 40 -14.85 30.16 15.96
CA VAL A 40 -15.41 28.99 15.27
C VAL A 40 -16.20 29.44 14.05
N PHE A 41 -16.98 30.51 14.12
CA PHE A 41 -17.74 31.04 12.99
C PHE A 41 -16.81 31.65 11.95
N HIS A 42 -15.74 32.36 12.35
CA HIS A 42 -14.72 32.87 11.45
C HIS A 42 -13.95 31.73 10.78
N GLU A 43 -13.58 30.69 11.53
CA GLU A 43 -13.01 29.45 11.03
C GLU A 43 -13.99 28.75 10.08
N TYR A 44 -15.29 28.69 10.39
CA TYR A 44 -16.35 28.05 9.60
C TYR A 44 -16.68 28.82 8.32
N THR A 45 -16.68 30.15 8.34
CA THR A 45 -16.82 30.99 7.14
C THR A 45 -15.57 30.96 6.28
N ASN A 46 -14.38 30.86 6.88
CA ASN A 46 -13.14 30.60 6.15
C ASN A 46 -13.02 29.13 5.70
N SER A 47 -13.80 28.22 6.30
CA SER A 47 -13.89 26.80 5.95
C SER A 47 -15.20 26.40 5.29
N ALA A 48 -16.00 27.35 4.79
CA ALA A 48 -17.06 27.11 3.80
C ALA A 48 -16.51 26.54 2.47
N GLY A 49 -15.21 26.26 2.40
CA GLY A 49 -14.63 25.16 1.64
C GLY A 49 -14.57 23.84 2.42
N TYR A 50 -15.67 23.34 3.00
CA TYR A 50 -15.69 22.10 3.81
C TYR A 50 -15.53 20.81 2.95
N ARG A 51 -15.22 20.97 1.66
CA ARG A 51 -14.64 19.93 0.78
C ARG A 51 -13.11 20.04 0.62
N GLN A 52 -12.46 21.04 1.21
CA GLN A 52 -11.00 21.27 1.15
C GLN A 52 -10.23 20.75 2.37
N THR A 53 -10.88 20.35 3.46
CA THR A 53 -10.19 19.88 4.67
C THR A 53 -9.55 18.49 4.49
N ARG A 54 -10.04 17.65 3.56
CA ARG A 54 -9.32 16.44 3.11
C ARG A 54 -8.01 16.77 2.39
N ASN A 55 -7.94 17.89 1.68
CA ASN A 55 -6.73 18.33 0.96
C ASN A 55 -5.72 19.09 1.87
N ARG A 56 -6.16 19.65 3.01
CA ARG A 56 -5.25 20.37 3.92
C ARG A 56 -4.40 19.47 4.81
N ILE A 57 -4.88 18.27 5.17
CA ILE A 57 -4.02 17.27 5.82
C ILE A 57 -2.94 16.83 4.82
N GLY A 58 -3.30 16.60 3.55
CA GLY A 58 -2.35 16.32 2.46
C GLY A 58 -1.26 17.39 2.29
N ASN A 59 -1.60 18.68 2.33
CA ASN A 59 -0.62 19.77 2.16
C ASN A 59 0.44 19.86 3.27
N ARG A 60 0.15 19.43 4.52
CA ARG A 60 1.18 19.39 5.59
C ARG A 60 2.06 18.16 5.49
N THR A 61 1.52 17.01 5.07
CA THR A 61 2.28 15.78 4.85
C THR A 61 3.18 15.86 3.60
N GLU A 62 2.72 16.53 2.54
CA GLU A 62 3.46 16.72 1.28
C GLU A 62 4.77 17.51 1.43
N ASN A 63 4.81 18.52 2.31
CA ASN A 63 6.02 19.34 2.51
C ASN A 63 7.11 18.62 3.30
N TRP A 64 6.75 17.65 4.14
CA TRP A 64 7.72 16.86 4.93
C TRP A 64 8.38 15.77 4.09
N ILE A 65 7.60 15.09 3.23
CA ILE A 65 8.14 14.09 2.30
C ILE A 65 9.20 14.73 1.41
N LYS A 66 8.96 15.95 0.90
CA LYS A 66 9.84 16.69 -0.02
C LYS A 66 11.27 16.97 0.48
N ASN A 67 11.50 17.04 1.79
CA ASN A 67 12.80 17.40 2.36
C ASN A 67 13.66 16.22 2.83
N ARG A 68 13.19 14.97 2.68
CA ARG A 68 13.99 13.77 3.02
C ARG A 68 14.67 13.16 1.80
N THR A 69 15.90 12.70 1.99
CA THR A 69 16.80 12.05 1.02
C THR A 69 16.51 10.55 0.83
N GLY A 70 15.52 9.99 1.55
CA GLY A 70 15.15 8.57 1.47
C GLY A 70 14.24 8.22 0.29
N CYS A 71 14.17 6.93 -0.04
CA CYS A 71 13.22 6.36 -1.01
C CYS A 71 11.78 6.73 -0.62
N ARG A 72 10.93 7.08 -1.59
CA ARG A 72 9.53 7.52 -1.36
C ARG A 72 8.50 6.65 -2.03
N HIS A 73 8.95 5.53 -2.58
CA HIS A 73 8.16 4.67 -3.42
C HIS A 73 8.43 3.22 -3.03
N ILE A 74 7.42 2.40 -3.21
CA ILE A 74 7.47 0.97 -2.98
C ILE A 74 8.03 0.34 -4.25
N GLU A 75 9.04 -0.48 -4.04
CA GLU A 75 9.79 -1.19 -5.06
C GLU A 75 9.63 -2.68 -4.88
N MET A 76 9.56 -3.39 -6.00
CA MET A 76 9.60 -4.84 -6.07
C MET A 76 10.65 -5.29 -7.07
N CYS A 77 11.40 -6.32 -6.71
CA CYS A 77 12.35 -6.95 -7.61
C CYS A 77 12.25 -8.47 -7.50
N LEU A 78 12.60 -9.13 -8.60
CA LEU A 78 12.77 -10.58 -8.62
C LEU A 78 14.26 -10.89 -8.56
N CYS A 79 14.64 -11.89 -7.78
CA CYS A 79 15.99 -12.42 -7.72
C CYS A 79 15.97 -13.93 -7.55
N SER A 80 17.11 -14.59 -7.78
CA SER A 80 17.23 -16.02 -7.45
C SER A 80 17.24 -16.22 -5.93
N SER A 81 16.80 -17.38 -5.45
CA SER A 81 16.68 -17.62 -3.99
C SER A 81 18.03 -17.52 -3.27
N GLY A 82 19.13 -17.88 -3.95
CA GLY A 82 20.49 -17.70 -3.44
C GLY A 82 20.93 -16.24 -3.28
N GLU A 83 20.31 -15.30 -3.98
CA GLU A 83 20.67 -13.88 -3.96
C GLU A 83 19.88 -13.07 -2.92
N THR A 84 18.88 -13.66 -2.27
CA THR A 84 18.02 -12.97 -1.29
C THR A 84 18.80 -12.25 -0.19
N LYS A 85 19.93 -12.82 0.27
CA LYS A 85 20.81 -12.20 1.27
C LYS A 85 21.49 -10.93 0.76
N TYR A 86 21.87 -10.90 -0.52
CA TYR A 86 22.52 -9.73 -1.14
C TYR A 86 21.59 -8.51 -1.13
N TYR A 87 20.28 -8.74 -1.29
CA TYR A 87 19.28 -7.66 -1.30
C TYR A 87 18.71 -7.30 0.08
N SER A 88 19.08 -8.02 1.13
CA SER A 88 18.44 -7.91 2.46
C SER A 88 18.60 -6.55 3.16
N GLU A 89 19.56 -5.73 2.73
CA GLU A 89 19.74 -4.36 3.23
C GLU A 89 18.65 -3.41 2.73
N GLY A 90 18.19 -3.60 1.48
CA GLY A 90 17.22 -2.72 0.82
C GLY A 90 15.85 -3.36 0.60
N PHE A 91 15.74 -4.68 0.70
CA PHE A 91 14.54 -5.44 0.40
C PHE A 91 14.31 -6.57 1.40
N THR A 92 13.04 -6.94 1.60
CA THR A 92 12.63 -8.13 2.34
C THR A 92 11.91 -9.11 1.43
N LEU A 93 11.89 -10.39 1.79
CA LEU A 93 11.19 -11.42 1.03
C LEU A 93 9.68 -11.25 1.17
N LEU A 94 8.99 -11.10 0.04
CA LEU A 94 7.53 -11.07 -0.03
C LEU A 94 6.96 -12.44 -0.39
N LEU A 95 7.56 -13.12 -1.37
CA LEU A 95 7.13 -14.42 -1.87
C LEU A 95 8.31 -15.17 -2.49
N ALA A 96 8.34 -16.50 -2.40
CA ALA A 96 9.34 -17.31 -3.08
C ALA A 96 8.67 -18.41 -3.91
N ALA A 97 9.15 -18.60 -5.14
CA ALA A 97 8.95 -19.82 -5.92
C ALA A 97 9.92 -20.89 -5.42
N GLY A 98 9.52 -22.14 -5.58
CA GLY A 98 10.24 -23.30 -5.07
C GLY A 98 9.31 -24.22 -4.27
N SER A 99 9.87 -25.36 -3.87
CA SER A 99 9.14 -26.39 -3.14
C SER A 99 8.90 -25.97 -1.69
N ASN A 100 7.64 -25.80 -1.30
CA ASN A 100 7.23 -26.19 0.04
C ASN A 100 7.34 -27.70 0.14
N GLN A 101 7.57 -28.25 1.34
CA GLN A 101 7.65 -29.70 1.55
C GLN A 101 6.36 -30.34 1.00
N ALA A 102 6.47 -31.00 -0.15
CA ALA A 102 5.29 -31.37 -0.93
C ALA A 102 4.52 -32.45 -0.19
N VAL A 103 3.26 -32.16 0.15
CA VAL A 103 2.39 -33.12 0.82
C VAL A 103 1.53 -33.77 -0.24
N TRP A 104 1.63 -35.10 -0.37
CA TRP A 104 0.78 -35.84 -1.30
C TRP A 104 -0.69 -35.62 -0.99
N GLY A 105 -1.47 -35.39 -2.03
CA GLY A 105 -2.92 -35.39 -1.92
C GLY A 105 -3.53 -34.25 -1.09
N SER A 106 -2.73 -33.31 -0.59
CA SER A 106 -3.26 -32.13 0.10
C SER A 106 -2.35 -30.93 -0.13
N GLY A 107 -2.94 -29.82 -0.60
CA GLY A 107 -2.23 -28.56 -0.80
C GLY A 107 -1.56 -28.40 -2.18
N SER A 108 -0.51 -27.58 -2.19
CA SER A 108 0.32 -27.29 -3.36
C SER A 108 1.59 -28.15 -3.36
N ILE A 109 1.93 -28.67 -4.53
CA ILE A 109 3.14 -29.45 -4.83
C ILE A 109 4.37 -28.54 -4.76
N GLU A 110 4.30 -27.45 -5.52
CA GLU A 110 5.34 -26.43 -5.60
C GLU A 110 4.70 -25.08 -5.93
N ARG A 111 5.45 -24.00 -5.70
CA ARG A 111 5.12 -22.67 -6.18
C ARG A 111 6.04 -22.31 -7.34
N VAL A 112 5.46 -21.78 -8.41
CA VAL A 112 6.21 -21.37 -9.60
C VAL A 112 5.94 -19.92 -9.95
N TYR A 113 6.91 -19.28 -10.60
CA TYR A 113 6.72 -17.99 -11.26
C TYR A 113 6.66 -18.20 -12.77
N VAL A 114 5.64 -17.63 -13.42
CA VAL A 114 5.48 -17.67 -14.87
C VAL A 114 5.94 -16.33 -15.46
N LYS A 115 7.10 -16.34 -16.13
CA LYS A 115 7.72 -15.17 -16.77
C LYS A 115 7.02 -14.83 -18.09
N ALA A 116 5.74 -14.48 -18.01
CA ALA A 116 4.90 -14.06 -19.13
C ALA A 116 3.89 -12.99 -18.66
N GLY A 117 3.32 -12.23 -19.60
CA GLY A 117 2.35 -11.18 -19.25
C GLY A 117 1.01 -11.76 -18.81
N LYS A 118 0.28 -11.06 -17.93
CA LYS A 118 -0.96 -11.57 -17.30
C LYS A 118 -1.96 -12.11 -18.32
N ARG A 119 -2.19 -11.35 -19.39
CA ARG A 119 -3.17 -11.73 -20.44
C ARG A 119 -2.75 -13.00 -21.18
N GLN A 120 -1.46 -13.22 -21.39
CA GLN A 120 -0.96 -14.44 -22.03
C GLN A 120 -1.20 -15.63 -21.12
N ILE A 121 -0.85 -15.51 -19.84
CA ILE A 121 -1.07 -16.55 -18.84
C ILE A 121 -2.58 -16.88 -18.76
N SER A 122 -3.43 -15.87 -18.53
CA SER A 122 -4.89 -16.07 -18.45
C SER A 122 -5.45 -16.74 -19.71
N LYS A 123 -5.00 -16.36 -20.91
CA LYS A 123 -5.45 -16.96 -22.16
C LYS A 123 -5.13 -18.46 -22.22
N ILE A 124 -3.94 -18.87 -21.77
CA ILE A 124 -3.55 -20.30 -21.77
C ILE A 124 -4.35 -21.06 -20.71
N LEU A 125 -4.43 -20.53 -19.49
CA LEU A 125 -5.16 -21.17 -18.39
C LEU A 125 -6.67 -21.28 -18.66
N HIS A 126 -7.28 -20.33 -19.38
CA HIS A 126 -8.68 -20.42 -19.79
C HIS A 126 -8.95 -21.49 -20.85
N LYS A 127 -7.97 -21.80 -21.70
CA LYS A 127 -8.10 -22.89 -22.68
C LYS A 127 -7.99 -24.25 -22.01
N ASN A 128 -6.97 -24.44 -21.18
CA ASN A 128 -6.76 -25.67 -20.42
C ASN A 128 -5.85 -25.37 -19.21
N ASN A 129 -6.38 -25.57 -17.99
CA ASN A 129 -5.63 -25.46 -16.73
C ASN A 129 -5.30 -26.84 -16.12
N ILE A 130 -5.40 -27.92 -16.89
CA ILE A 130 -5.06 -29.27 -16.44
C ILE A 130 -3.80 -29.72 -17.18
N PHE A 131 -2.75 -29.98 -16.40
CA PHE A 131 -1.42 -30.35 -16.86
C PHE A 131 -1.09 -31.77 -16.41
N ARG A 132 -0.33 -32.48 -17.25
CA ARG A 132 0.15 -33.82 -16.93
C ARG A 132 1.39 -33.71 -16.07
N ALA A 133 1.46 -34.53 -15.03
CA ALA A 133 2.65 -34.62 -14.20
C ALA A 133 2.94 -36.07 -13.82
N VAL A 134 4.20 -36.32 -13.53
CA VAL A 134 4.71 -37.61 -13.06
C VAL A 134 5.37 -37.36 -11.72
N VAL A 135 4.78 -37.92 -10.67
CA VAL A 135 5.30 -37.80 -9.31
C VAL A 135 6.08 -39.06 -8.96
N ARG A 136 7.32 -38.90 -8.52
CA ARG A 136 8.18 -39.99 -8.04
C ARG A 136 8.21 -39.95 -6.52
N THR A 137 7.84 -41.07 -5.91
CA THR A 137 7.99 -41.30 -4.46
C THR A 137 9.22 -42.18 -4.23
N ASN A 138 9.55 -42.40 -2.96
CA ASN A 138 10.58 -43.35 -2.54
C ASN A 138 10.23 -44.83 -2.87
N TYR A 139 9.03 -45.10 -3.39
CA TYR A 139 8.55 -46.45 -3.73
C TYR A 139 8.18 -46.59 -5.20
N GLU A 140 7.27 -45.76 -5.70
CA GLU A 140 6.62 -45.90 -7.00
C GLU A 140 6.59 -44.57 -7.75
N THR A 141 6.10 -44.62 -8.99
CA THR A 141 5.90 -43.44 -9.82
C THR A 141 4.44 -43.35 -10.23
N TYR A 142 3.81 -42.22 -9.96
CA TYR A 142 2.39 -42.01 -10.18
C TYR A 142 2.15 -40.97 -11.28
N PRO A 143 1.41 -41.32 -12.35
CA PRO A 143 0.88 -40.32 -13.26
C PRO A 143 -0.25 -39.56 -12.55
N VAL A 144 -0.12 -38.24 -12.50
CA VAL A 144 -1.11 -37.36 -11.88
C VAL A 144 -1.47 -36.22 -12.81
N SER A 145 -2.56 -35.54 -12.50
CA SER A 145 -2.95 -34.30 -13.17
C SER A 145 -2.90 -33.15 -12.17
N VAL A 146 -2.38 -32.01 -12.60
CA VAL A 146 -2.19 -30.82 -11.76
C VAL A 146 -2.83 -29.59 -12.39
N THR A 147 -3.16 -28.61 -11.56
CA THR A 147 -3.71 -27.32 -11.97
C THR A 147 -2.85 -26.18 -11.41
N LEU A 148 -2.84 -25.04 -12.10
CA LEU A 148 -2.23 -23.82 -11.59
C LEU A 148 -3.29 -22.96 -10.90
N ARG A 149 -3.01 -22.55 -9.66
CA ARG A 149 -3.85 -21.62 -8.88
C ARG A 149 -3.08 -20.34 -8.60
N PRO A 150 -3.63 -19.15 -8.91
CA PRO A 150 -2.94 -17.89 -8.66
C PRO A 150 -2.70 -17.69 -7.16
N VAL A 151 -1.51 -17.19 -6.82
CA VAL A 151 -1.15 -16.89 -5.43
C VAL A 151 -1.58 -15.46 -5.09
N ASN A 152 -2.63 -15.32 -4.29
CA ASN A 152 -3.18 -14.01 -3.95
C ASN A 152 -2.54 -13.36 -2.70
N GLU A 153 -1.78 -14.10 -1.90
CA GLU A 153 -1.18 -13.59 -0.64
C GLU A 153 -0.41 -12.28 -0.84
N ALA A 154 0.44 -12.22 -1.87
CA ALA A 154 1.23 -11.04 -2.15
C ALA A 154 0.38 -9.86 -2.67
N LEU A 155 -0.70 -10.17 -3.41
CA LEU A 155 -1.68 -9.17 -3.87
C LEU A 155 -2.46 -8.59 -2.70
N GLU A 156 -2.93 -9.43 -1.78
CA GLU A 156 -3.63 -9.01 -0.56
C GLU A 156 -2.75 -8.12 0.32
N LYS A 157 -1.46 -8.47 0.47
CA LYS A 157 -0.47 -7.62 1.14
C LYS A 157 -0.31 -6.26 0.44
N ALA A 158 -0.18 -6.24 -0.88
CA ALA A 158 -0.10 -4.98 -1.64
C ALA A 158 -1.36 -4.12 -1.48
N GLU A 159 -2.54 -4.72 -1.47
CA GLU A 159 -3.81 -4.02 -1.22
C GLU A 159 -3.91 -3.49 0.22
N GLN A 160 -3.44 -4.24 1.21
CA GLN A 160 -3.32 -3.75 2.59
C GLN A 160 -2.42 -2.53 2.64
N ILE A 161 -1.25 -2.57 2.02
CA ILE A 161 -0.34 -1.42 1.98
C ILE A 161 -1.00 -0.23 1.28
N ASN A 162 -1.71 -0.42 0.17
CA ASN A 162 -2.46 0.66 -0.49
C ASN A 162 -3.47 1.34 0.45
N ARG A 163 -4.19 0.55 1.28
CA ARG A 163 -5.10 1.10 2.30
C ARG A 163 -4.32 1.85 3.38
N LEU A 164 -3.21 1.30 3.87
CA LEU A 164 -2.38 1.95 4.88
C LEU A 164 -1.78 3.25 4.36
N MET A 165 -1.34 3.30 3.11
CA MET A 165 -0.86 4.54 2.47
C MET A 165 -1.91 5.65 2.57
N TYR A 166 -3.16 5.34 2.22
CA TYR A 166 -4.26 6.28 2.32
C TYR A 166 -4.51 6.76 3.76
N VAL A 167 -4.65 5.84 4.72
CA VAL A 167 -4.93 6.18 6.14
C VAL A 167 -3.79 6.98 6.77
N ASN A 168 -2.56 6.66 6.39
CA ASN A 168 -1.37 7.36 6.87
C ASN A 168 -1.10 8.67 6.11
N GLY A 169 -2.00 9.10 5.21
CA GLY A 169 -1.83 10.31 4.41
C GLY A 169 -0.61 10.29 3.49
N TRP A 170 -0.15 9.09 3.10
CA TRP A 170 0.92 8.92 2.13
C TRP A 170 0.33 8.89 0.73
N ASP A 171 0.46 10.04 0.07
CA ASP A 171 -0.10 10.24 -1.25
C ASP A 171 0.89 9.78 -2.33
N MET A 172 0.80 8.50 -2.71
CA MET A 172 1.57 7.87 -3.80
C MET A 172 0.64 6.96 -4.64
N PRO A 173 0.99 6.68 -5.90
CA PRO A 173 0.27 5.68 -6.71
C PRO A 173 0.21 4.33 -5.99
N PRO A 174 -0.76 3.48 -6.32
CA PRO A 174 -0.87 2.16 -5.73
C PRO A 174 0.39 1.34 -6.01
N VAL A 175 0.72 0.45 -5.07
CA VAL A 175 1.77 -0.55 -5.19
C VAL A 175 1.70 -1.22 -6.56
N ASN A 176 2.84 -1.29 -7.25
CA ASN A 176 2.94 -1.91 -8.56
C ASN A 176 2.70 -3.42 -8.43
N THR A 177 1.68 -3.95 -9.12
CA THR A 177 1.25 -5.36 -8.98
C THR A 177 1.75 -6.28 -10.08
N ILE A 178 2.60 -5.79 -11.00
CA ILE A 178 3.00 -6.51 -12.22
C ILE A 178 3.65 -7.86 -11.87
N TYR A 179 4.60 -7.89 -10.93
CA TYR A 179 5.25 -9.14 -10.51
C TYR A 179 4.36 -10.05 -9.66
N LEU A 180 3.36 -9.50 -8.98
CA LEU A 180 2.47 -10.29 -8.11
C LEU A 180 1.65 -11.29 -8.91
N GLN A 181 1.31 -10.94 -10.15
CA GLN A 181 0.40 -11.71 -11.01
C GLN A 181 1.07 -12.94 -11.65
N GLY A 182 2.39 -13.09 -11.52
CA GLY A 182 3.13 -14.21 -12.13
C GLY A 182 3.25 -15.45 -11.24
N PHE A 183 2.84 -15.41 -9.97
CA PHE A 183 3.01 -16.54 -9.04
C PHE A 183 1.80 -17.47 -9.00
N TYR A 184 2.07 -18.76 -9.12
CA TYR A 184 1.07 -19.82 -9.11
C TYR A 184 1.49 -20.98 -8.22
N ASP A 185 0.53 -21.53 -7.49
CA ASP A 185 0.66 -22.80 -6.79
C ASP A 185 0.25 -23.94 -7.73
N VAL A 186 1.11 -24.96 -7.85
CA VAL A 186 0.81 -26.19 -8.59
C VAL A 186 0.05 -27.12 -7.64
N CYS A 187 -1.20 -27.44 -7.94
CA CYS A 187 -2.07 -28.25 -7.08
C CYS A 187 -2.54 -29.52 -7.79
N PHE A 188 -2.65 -30.64 -7.06
CA PHE A 188 -3.29 -31.86 -7.59
C PHE A 188 -4.75 -31.59 -8.00
N CYS A 189 -5.18 -32.14 -9.15
CA CYS A 189 -6.58 -32.13 -9.58
C CYS A 189 -7.42 -33.13 -8.80
N HIS A 190 -6.86 -34.33 -8.65
CA HIS A 190 -7.47 -35.46 -7.97
C HIS A 190 -6.42 -36.11 -7.09
N VAL A 191 -6.81 -36.43 -5.87
CA VAL A 191 -6.01 -37.22 -4.95
C VAL A 191 -6.34 -38.68 -5.26
N LEU A 192 -5.45 -39.36 -5.97
CA LEU A 192 -5.52 -40.82 -6.03
C LEU A 192 -5.14 -41.38 -4.65
N ASP A 193 -5.57 -42.61 -4.38
CA ASP A 193 -5.55 -43.33 -3.09
C ASP A 193 -4.38 -42.96 -2.16
N ARG A 194 -4.66 -42.94 -0.84
CA ARG A 194 -3.68 -42.56 0.19
C ARG A 194 -2.38 -43.34 -0.02
N LEU A 195 -1.26 -42.62 -0.18
CA LEU A 195 0.08 -43.20 -0.14
C LEU A 195 0.26 -44.05 1.12
N ARG A 196 1.23 -44.97 1.08
CA ARG A 196 1.60 -45.72 2.27
C ARG A 196 2.04 -44.74 3.39
N PRO A 197 1.87 -45.09 4.68
CA PRO A 197 2.20 -44.18 5.79
C PRO A 197 3.66 -43.69 5.81
N ASP A 198 4.58 -44.45 5.20
CA ASP A 198 6.02 -44.18 5.10
C ASP A 198 6.47 -43.73 3.71
N GLU A 199 5.51 -43.53 2.80
CA GLU A 199 5.76 -43.09 1.44
C GLU A 199 5.67 -41.57 1.33
N TYR A 200 6.69 -40.97 0.74
CA TYR A 200 6.82 -39.53 0.58
C TYR A 200 7.27 -39.16 -0.83
N MET A 201 6.93 -37.94 -1.23
CA MET A 201 7.25 -37.41 -2.55
C MET A 201 8.72 -36.99 -2.61
N GLU A 202 9.46 -37.47 -3.61
CA GLU A 202 10.84 -37.05 -3.86
C GLU A 202 10.88 -35.93 -4.91
N THR A 203 10.22 -36.16 -6.06
CA THR A 203 10.22 -35.20 -7.19
C THR A 203 8.89 -35.22 -7.92
N ALA A 204 8.55 -34.11 -8.56
CA ALA A 204 7.42 -34.00 -9.47
C ALA A 204 7.90 -33.39 -10.78
N ASP A 205 7.74 -34.14 -11.88
CA ASP A 205 8.00 -33.64 -13.23
C ASP A 205 6.66 -33.23 -13.85
N ILE A 206 6.54 -31.97 -14.24
CA ILE A 206 5.27 -31.36 -14.67
C ILE A 206 5.47 -30.80 -16.07
N ASP A 207 4.62 -31.25 -16.99
CA ASP A 207 4.52 -30.69 -18.33
C ASP A 207 3.49 -29.55 -18.35
N PHE A 208 3.98 -28.32 -18.31
CA PHE A 208 3.14 -27.11 -18.38
C PHE A 208 2.71 -26.76 -19.82
N GLY A 209 2.97 -27.62 -20.81
CA GLY A 209 2.62 -27.40 -22.20
C GLY A 209 3.20 -26.09 -22.76
N GLU A 210 2.33 -25.20 -23.26
CA GLU A 210 2.72 -23.89 -23.80
C GLU A 210 3.41 -22.99 -22.76
N LEU A 211 3.21 -23.23 -21.47
CA LEU A 211 3.81 -22.43 -20.39
C LEU A 211 5.22 -22.88 -20.00
N THR A 212 5.62 -24.12 -20.33
CA THR A 212 6.90 -24.71 -19.92
C THR A 212 8.12 -23.80 -20.07
N PRO A 213 8.35 -23.09 -21.21
CA PRO A 213 9.53 -22.22 -21.34
C PRO A 213 9.49 -20.96 -20.46
N TYR A 214 8.33 -20.59 -19.93
CA TYR A 214 8.15 -19.41 -19.09
C TYR A 214 8.20 -19.72 -17.59
N VAL A 215 8.14 -21.00 -17.19
CA VAL A 215 8.10 -21.40 -15.78
C VAL A 215 9.49 -21.30 -15.14
N GLN A 216 9.54 -20.62 -14.01
CA GLN A 216 10.72 -20.39 -13.19
C GLN A 216 10.47 -20.92 -11.77
N ARG A 217 11.36 -21.79 -11.30
CA ARG A 217 11.25 -22.46 -9.99
C ARG A 217 12.16 -21.88 -8.91
N ASP A 218 13.18 -21.12 -9.30
CA ASP A 218 14.12 -20.47 -8.39
C ASP A 218 14.04 -18.94 -8.52
N LEU A 219 12.92 -18.38 -8.07
CA LEU A 219 12.69 -16.94 -8.06
C LEU A 219 12.03 -16.49 -6.77
N SER A 220 12.64 -15.51 -6.13
CA SER A 220 12.14 -14.81 -4.95
C SER A 220 11.68 -13.40 -5.36
N LEU A 221 10.45 -13.07 -5.01
CA LEU A 221 9.92 -11.72 -5.06
C LEU A 221 10.25 -11.00 -3.76
N MET A 222 11.00 -9.91 -3.91
CA MET A 222 11.45 -9.05 -2.84
C MET A 222 10.74 -7.70 -2.96
N TRP A 223 10.54 -7.01 -1.83
CA TRP A 223 9.99 -5.65 -1.79
C TRP A 223 10.71 -4.78 -0.74
N ASN A 224 10.74 -3.46 -0.90
CA ASN A 224 11.49 -2.57 0.00
C ASN A 224 10.73 -2.18 1.29
N LEU A 225 9.83 -3.03 1.77
CA LEU A 225 9.08 -2.81 3.01
C LEU A 225 9.53 -3.79 4.08
N ARG A 226 9.75 -3.30 5.30
CA ARG A 226 10.10 -4.11 6.47
C ARG A 226 9.08 -3.89 7.58
N ARG A 227 8.48 -4.98 8.06
CA ARG A 227 7.61 -4.94 9.25
C ARG A 227 8.47 -4.83 10.50
N ILE A 228 8.16 -3.86 11.36
CA ILE A 228 8.82 -3.65 12.64
C ILE A 228 7.78 -3.48 13.75
N GLU A 229 8.19 -3.76 14.99
CA GLU A 229 7.38 -3.47 16.17
C GLU A 229 8.02 -2.31 16.95
N CYS A 230 7.21 -1.32 17.30
CA CYS A 230 7.65 -0.15 18.05
C CYS A 230 6.77 0.03 19.29
N LYS A 231 7.41 0.22 20.44
CA LYS A 231 6.71 0.55 21.68
C LYS A 231 6.42 2.04 21.75
N GLU A 232 5.27 2.40 22.29
CA GLU A 232 4.94 3.80 22.57
C GLU A 232 5.97 4.46 23.50
N GLN A 233 6.19 5.76 23.32
CA GLN A 233 7.09 6.52 24.17
C GLN A 233 6.48 6.80 25.55
N SER A 234 5.16 6.99 25.61
CA SER A 234 4.43 7.40 26.80
C SER A 234 2.99 6.94 26.74
N PHE A 235 2.30 6.94 27.90
CA PHE A 235 0.87 6.66 27.96
C PHE A 235 0.06 7.59 27.02
N PRO A 236 -1.03 7.09 26.43
CA PRO A 236 -1.83 7.86 25.48
C PRO A 236 -2.49 9.07 26.14
N GLN A 237 -2.44 10.22 25.45
CA GLN A 237 -3.01 11.47 25.97
C GLN A 237 -4.46 11.62 25.53
N ALA A 238 -5.38 11.81 26.48
CA ALA A 238 -6.80 12.01 26.17
C ALA A 238 -7.02 13.37 25.48
N LEU A 239 -7.68 13.34 24.33
CA LEU A 239 -8.15 14.48 23.57
C LEU A 239 -9.66 14.58 23.75
N ALA A 240 -10.12 15.58 24.49
CA ALA A 240 -11.54 15.86 24.65
C ALA A 240 -12.09 16.46 23.34
N GLN A 241 -12.94 15.70 22.64
CA GLN A 241 -13.79 16.21 21.57
C GLN A 241 -15.24 16.28 22.05
N ILE A 242 -16.09 16.96 21.29
CA ILE A 242 -17.46 17.30 21.70
C ILE A 242 -18.31 16.04 21.98
N ASP A 243 -18.08 14.95 21.23
CA ASP A 243 -18.95 13.76 21.24
C ASP A 243 -18.26 12.45 21.69
N GLU A 244 -16.95 12.30 21.47
CA GLU A 244 -16.18 11.08 21.80
C GLU A 244 -14.79 11.42 22.37
N ILE A 245 -14.25 10.56 23.24
CA ILE A 245 -12.89 10.69 23.78
C ILE A 245 -11.93 9.94 22.86
N TYR A 246 -10.98 10.67 22.31
CA TYR A 246 -9.86 10.09 21.56
C TYR A 246 -8.59 10.11 22.41
N TYR A 247 -7.65 9.25 22.09
CA TYR A 247 -6.34 9.18 22.68
C TYR A 247 -5.27 9.39 21.61
N ASN A 248 -4.20 10.09 21.99
CA ASN A 248 -3.07 10.37 21.14
C ASN A 248 -1.87 9.54 21.60
N HIS A 249 -1.44 8.62 20.74
CA HIS A 249 -0.31 7.72 20.95
C HIS A 249 0.91 8.28 20.24
N THR A 250 2.03 8.39 20.97
CA THR A 250 3.31 8.85 20.44
C THR A 250 4.23 7.66 20.24
N ILE A 251 4.56 7.35 18.99
CA ILE A 251 5.41 6.22 18.62
C ILE A 251 6.74 6.78 18.10
N PRO A 252 7.86 6.55 18.80
CA PRO A 252 9.16 7.04 18.36
C PRO A 252 9.62 6.30 17.10
N LEU A 253 10.21 7.03 16.16
CA LEU A 253 10.75 6.49 14.93
C LEU A 253 12.18 5.96 15.16
N PRO A 254 12.51 4.74 14.71
CA PRO A 254 13.87 4.20 14.83
C PRO A 254 14.90 5.01 14.04
N ASP A 255 14.54 5.43 12.82
CA ASP A 255 15.40 6.23 11.94
C ASP A 255 14.64 7.43 11.40
N SER A 256 15.19 8.63 11.60
CA SER A 256 14.65 9.87 11.04
C SER A 256 14.85 10.01 9.52
N GLY A 257 15.54 9.08 8.86
CA GLY A 257 15.71 9.06 7.40
C GLY A 257 14.61 8.28 6.65
N HIS A 258 13.97 7.32 7.32
CA HIS A 258 13.02 6.41 6.67
C HIS A 258 11.57 6.90 6.72
N ILE A 259 10.74 6.31 5.85
CA ILE A 259 9.29 6.51 5.85
C ILE A 259 8.63 5.34 6.56
N TYR A 260 7.64 5.63 7.40
CA TYR A 260 6.93 4.63 8.18
C TYR A 260 5.42 4.72 7.96
N LEU A 261 4.79 3.57 7.82
CA LEU A 261 3.34 3.39 7.83
C LEU A 261 2.92 2.68 9.10
N ALA A 262 1.97 3.23 9.85
CA ALA A 262 1.34 2.50 10.93
C ALA A 262 0.33 1.49 10.39
N ASP A 263 0.40 0.24 10.86
CA ASP A 263 -0.58 -0.80 10.58
C ASP A 263 -1.82 -0.58 11.46
N LEU A 264 -2.87 -0.05 10.87
CA LEU A 264 -4.09 0.37 11.56
C LEU A 264 -5.27 -0.50 11.16
N PRO A 265 -5.96 -1.15 12.12
CA PRO A 265 -7.08 -2.04 11.81
C PRO A 265 -8.35 -1.29 11.37
N GLU A 266 -8.54 -0.05 11.83
CA GLU A 266 -9.72 0.76 11.52
C GLU A 266 -9.35 2.08 10.84
N THR A 267 -9.98 2.36 9.70
CA THR A 267 -9.65 3.51 8.84
C THR A 267 -10.48 4.76 9.13
N GLU A 268 -11.63 4.63 9.79
CA GLU A 268 -12.58 5.75 10.01
C GLU A 268 -12.37 6.47 11.35
N ARG A 269 -11.88 5.77 12.38
CA ARG A 269 -11.67 6.30 13.74
C ARG A 269 -10.20 6.56 14.08
N CYS A 270 -9.31 6.36 13.11
CA CYS A 270 -7.89 6.58 13.29
C CYS A 270 -7.41 7.73 12.41
N SER A 271 -6.51 8.56 12.92
CA SER A 271 -5.75 9.50 12.11
C SER A 271 -4.28 9.45 12.48
N VAL A 272 -3.42 9.54 11.47
CA VAL A 272 -1.97 9.55 11.65
C VAL A 272 -1.45 10.93 11.31
N SER A 273 -0.69 11.51 12.24
CA SER A 273 0.13 12.69 11.99
C SER A 273 1.58 12.37 12.32
N ARG A 274 2.52 13.14 11.77
CA ARG A 274 3.95 12.84 11.86
C ARG A 274 4.72 14.06 12.36
N THR A 275 5.72 13.80 13.19
CA THR A 275 6.79 14.73 13.52
C THR A 275 8.10 14.20 12.94
N GLU A 276 9.21 14.92 13.11
CA GLU A 276 10.53 14.46 12.61
C GLU A 276 10.99 13.16 13.28
N THR A 277 10.58 12.94 14.53
CA THR A 277 11.08 11.86 15.40
C THR A 277 10.01 10.88 15.86
N ALA A 278 8.73 11.13 15.58
CA ALA A 278 7.64 10.27 16.02
C ALA A 278 6.44 10.24 15.06
N LEU A 279 5.69 9.14 15.08
CA LEU A 279 4.32 9.06 14.58
C LEU A 279 3.35 9.35 15.73
N MET A 280 2.36 10.17 15.44
CA MET A 280 1.27 10.52 16.35
C MET A 280 0.00 9.86 15.82
N ILE A 281 -0.46 8.82 16.51
CA ILE A 281 -1.67 8.09 16.13
C ILE A 281 -2.79 8.49 17.07
N LYS A 282 -3.85 9.04 16.50
CA LYS A 282 -5.07 9.36 17.23
C LYS A 282 -6.12 8.28 16.96
N ASN A 283 -6.60 7.61 18.00
CA ASN A 283 -7.70 6.64 17.93
C ASN A 283 -8.50 6.62 19.25
N THR A 284 -9.35 5.62 19.49
CA THR A 284 -10.15 5.47 20.71
C THR A 284 -9.50 4.56 21.77
N GLU A 285 -8.30 4.04 21.52
CA GLU A 285 -7.64 3.09 22.41
C GLU A 285 -7.00 3.83 23.59
N LYS A 286 -7.35 3.45 24.82
CA LYS A 286 -6.81 4.11 26.01
C LYS A 286 -5.46 3.53 26.42
N GLN A 287 -5.21 2.28 26.08
CA GLN A 287 -4.11 1.52 26.63
C GLN A 287 -2.80 1.81 25.91
N TYR A 288 -1.71 1.80 26.69
CA TYR A 288 -0.36 1.78 26.16
C TYR A 288 -0.12 0.46 25.42
N GLY A 289 0.38 0.52 24.19
CA GLY A 289 0.59 -0.65 23.35
C GLY A 289 1.91 -0.68 22.59
N SER A 290 2.15 -1.85 22.00
CA SER A 290 3.12 -2.01 20.91
C SER A 290 2.40 -1.84 19.58
N TRP A 291 3.05 -1.16 18.64
CA TRP A 291 2.51 -0.86 17.32
C TRP A 291 3.31 -1.57 16.25
N THR A 292 2.61 -2.15 15.28
CA THR A 292 3.24 -2.63 14.05
C THR A 292 3.39 -1.45 13.09
N LEU A 293 4.61 -1.21 12.62
CA LEU A 293 4.90 -0.27 11.54
C LEU A 293 5.48 -1.01 10.33
N TYR A 294 5.24 -0.49 9.14
CA TYR A 294 6.01 -0.82 7.94
C TYR A 294 7.01 0.29 7.66
N GLU A 295 8.28 -0.06 7.70
CA GLU A 295 9.40 0.80 7.34
C GLU A 295 9.74 0.63 5.86
N LEU A 296 9.88 1.75 5.17
CA LEU A 296 10.33 1.80 3.78
C LEU A 296 11.84 1.93 3.73
N LEU A 297 12.48 0.92 3.12
CA LEU A 297 13.92 0.84 2.94
C LEU A 297 14.37 1.58 1.68
N GLY A 298 15.67 1.89 1.59
CA GLY A 298 16.28 2.62 0.48
C GLY A 298 16.17 1.96 -0.91
N GLY A 299 15.89 0.66 -0.98
CA GLY A 299 15.58 -0.05 -2.23
C GLY A 299 16.76 -0.10 -3.23
N ARG A 300 16.51 0.39 -4.46
CA ARG A 300 17.34 0.33 -5.70
C ARG A 300 18.84 0.57 -5.59
N THR A 301 19.34 1.16 -4.51
CA THR A 301 20.79 1.29 -4.27
C THR A 301 21.51 -0.06 -4.16
N VAL A 302 20.78 -1.17 -3.99
CA VAL A 302 21.32 -2.52 -3.81
C VAL A 302 21.12 -3.43 -5.04
N CYS A 303 20.25 -3.07 -6.00
CA CYS A 303 19.91 -3.91 -7.14
C CYS A 303 20.77 -3.66 -8.39
N GLY A 304 21.89 -4.37 -8.50
CA GLY A 304 22.84 -4.25 -9.61
C GLY A 304 22.59 -5.14 -10.83
N ASN A 305 21.59 -6.04 -10.79
CA ASN A 305 21.35 -6.98 -11.89
C ASN A 305 20.45 -6.37 -12.99
N LYS A 306 20.92 -6.37 -14.24
CA LYS A 306 20.30 -5.63 -15.36
C LYS A 306 19.15 -6.37 -16.05
N ASP A 307 19.01 -7.67 -15.82
CA ASP A 307 18.13 -8.52 -16.64
C ASP A 307 16.65 -8.51 -16.20
N VAL A 308 16.37 -8.07 -14.98
CA VAL A 308 14.99 -7.92 -14.46
C VAL A 308 14.85 -6.55 -13.79
N PRO A 309 14.07 -5.62 -14.36
CA PRO A 309 13.99 -4.27 -13.84
C PRO A 309 13.25 -4.21 -12.50
N VAL A 310 13.65 -3.27 -11.64
CA VAL A 310 12.90 -3.02 -10.41
C VAL A 310 11.58 -2.33 -10.76
N MET A 311 10.45 -2.93 -10.41
CA MET A 311 9.13 -2.33 -10.59
C MET A 311 8.82 -1.43 -9.40
N SER A 312 8.30 -0.23 -9.65
CA SER A 312 8.01 0.75 -8.61
C SER A 312 6.69 1.47 -8.86
N ASN A 313 6.08 1.97 -7.80
CA ASN A 313 4.99 2.96 -7.89
C ASN A 313 5.51 4.42 -7.92
N ASP A 314 6.78 4.60 -8.30
CA ASP A 314 7.48 5.88 -8.32
C ASP A 314 6.89 6.85 -9.35
N ILE A 315 6.93 8.13 -9.01
CA ILE A 315 6.56 9.24 -9.87
C ILE A 315 7.85 10.00 -10.23
N ALA A 316 8.03 10.31 -11.51
CA ALA A 316 9.14 11.10 -12.01
C ALA A 316 9.27 12.43 -11.26
N ASP A 317 10.49 12.74 -10.83
CA ASP A 317 10.82 14.01 -10.19
C ASP A 317 10.59 15.18 -11.15
N GLY A 318 10.20 16.33 -10.60
CA GLY A 318 10.05 17.59 -11.33
C GLY A 318 8.61 18.05 -11.52
N ILE A 319 8.40 18.97 -12.47
CA ILE A 319 7.13 19.70 -12.66
C ILE A 319 5.99 18.74 -13.01
N ILE A 320 6.27 17.72 -13.83
CA ILE A 320 5.26 16.77 -14.30
C ILE A 320 4.70 15.96 -13.13
N GLY A 321 5.57 15.36 -12.30
CA GLY A 321 5.17 14.64 -11.09
C GLY A 321 4.49 15.54 -10.04
N ALA A 322 5.06 16.72 -9.77
CA ALA A 322 4.52 17.65 -8.78
C ALA A 322 3.11 18.16 -9.11
N LEU A 323 2.71 18.13 -10.38
CA LEU A 323 1.43 18.61 -10.86
C LEU A 323 0.43 17.48 -11.20
N GLN A 324 0.79 16.21 -11.08
CA GLN A 324 -0.12 15.07 -11.36
C GLN A 324 -1.38 15.09 -10.45
N LYS A 325 -1.25 15.67 -9.25
CA LYS A 325 -2.25 15.57 -8.17
C LYS A 325 -3.00 16.88 -7.88
N LYS A 326 -2.69 17.96 -8.58
CA LYS A 326 -3.43 19.23 -8.44
C LYS A 326 -4.58 19.26 -9.45
N ARG A 327 -5.79 19.57 -8.96
CA ARG A 327 -7.07 19.82 -9.68
C ARG A 327 -7.09 19.28 -11.12
N GLN A 328 -7.76 18.15 -11.31
CA GLN A 328 -7.81 17.47 -12.59
C GLN A 328 -9.03 17.94 -13.40
N LEU A 329 -8.81 18.83 -14.37
CA LEU A 329 -9.76 19.09 -15.45
C LEU A 329 -9.39 18.15 -16.60
N LEU A 330 -10.28 17.23 -16.98
CA LEU A 330 -10.00 16.26 -18.04
C LEU A 330 -9.65 16.98 -19.37
N THR A 331 -8.35 17.15 -19.62
CA THR A 331 -7.79 17.73 -20.84
C THR A 331 -6.71 16.78 -21.35
N ALA A 332 -6.51 16.76 -22.67
CA ALA A 332 -5.45 15.94 -23.28
C ALA A 332 -4.07 16.22 -22.67
N GLY A 333 -3.77 17.49 -22.34
CA GLY A 333 -2.52 17.89 -21.70
C GLY A 333 -2.37 17.37 -20.26
N GLU A 334 -3.45 17.29 -19.48
CA GLU A 334 -3.41 16.69 -18.14
C GLU A 334 -3.25 15.18 -18.19
N VAL A 335 -3.96 14.50 -19.10
CA VAL A 335 -3.80 13.05 -19.31
C VAL A 335 -2.37 12.74 -19.72
N TYR A 336 -1.81 13.49 -20.69
CA TYR A 336 -0.42 13.35 -21.13
C TYR A 336 0.55 13.49 -19.95
N ARG A 337 0.41 14.57 -19.19
CA ARG A 337 1.27 14.81 -18.02
C ARG A 337 1.14 13.72 -16.97
N CYS A 338 -0.05 13.24 -16.66
CA CYS A 338 -0.24 12.21 -15.63
C CYS A 338 0.38 10.87 -16.04
N VAL A 339 0.23 10.49 -17.31
CA VAL A 339 0.81 9.24 -17.82
C VAL A 339 2.33 9.28 -17.84
N HIS A 340 2.91 10.41 -18.26
CA HIS A 340 4.36 10.62 -18.23
C HIS A 340 4.92 10.88 -16.83
N ALA A 341 4.06 11.08 -15.83
CA ALA A 341 4.49 11.20 -14.43
C ALA A 341 4.93 9.85 -13.86
N TYR A 342 4.39 8.72 -14.31
CA TYR A 342 4.81 7.42 -13.79
C TYR A 342 6.20 7.07 -14.29
N LYS A 343 7.12 6.70 -13.41
CA LYS A 343 8.48 6.30 -13.81
C LYS A 343 8.49 5.05 -14.70
N VAL A 344 7.54 4.15 -14.48
CA VAL A 344 7.36 2.96 -15.33
C VAL A 344 6.96 3.30 -16.77
N SER A 345 6.52 4.54 -17.05
CA SER A 345 6.29 5.00 -18.43
C SER A 345 7.57 5.11 -19.25
N GLU A 346 8.75 5.10 -18.62
CA GLU A 346 10.06 5.05 -19.30
C GLU A 346 10.25 3.76 -20.12
N ALA A 347 9.40 2.74 -19.95
CA ALA A 347 9.38 1.55 -20.80
C ALA A 347 8.91 1.84 -22.24
N PHE A 348 8.30 3.01 -22.48
CA PHE A 348 7.77 3.42 -23.77
C PHE A 348 8.61 4.57 -24.36
N ASP A 349 8.87 4.53 -25.66
CA ASP A 349 9.50 5.63 -26.40
C ASP A 349 8.55 6.81 -26.56
N ARG A 350 7.26 6.50 -26.76
CA ARG A 350 6.22 7.50 -26.99
C ARG A 350 4.88 7.01 -26.45
N ILE A 351 4.08 7.95 -25.96
CA ILE A 351 2.68 7.72 -25.62
C ILE A 351 1.84 8.81 -26.28
N GLU A 352 0.87 8.42 -27.09
CA GLU A 352 -0.01 9.33 -27.84
C GLU A 352 -1.44 9.22 -27.34
N ILE A 353 -2.16 10.35 -27.39
CA ILE A 353 -3.57 10.44 -26.99
C ILE A 353 -4.36 10.90 -28.21
N PRO A 354 -4.73 9.98 -29.13
CA PRO A 354 -5.38 10.34 -30.39
C PRO A 354 -6.79 10.92 -30.19
N CYS A 355 -7.50 10.49 -29.14
CA CYS A 355 -8.80 11.00 -28.77
C CYS A 355 -9.08 10.72 -27.29
N GLU A 356 -10.20 11.27 -26.78
CA GLU A 356 -10.59 11.15 -25.38
C GLU A 356 -10.69 9.68 -24.94
N GLY A 357 -10.02 9.35 -23.83
CA GLY A 357 -10.01 8.01 -23.25
C GLY A 357 -9.20 6.97 -24.04
N GLN A 358 -8.51 7.32 -25.13
CA GLN A 358 -7.65 6.38 -25.86
C GLN A 358 -6.18 6.77 -25.76
N LEU A 359 -5.34 5.78 -25.48
CA LEU A 359 -3.89 5.95 -25.35
C LEU A 359 -3.16 4.90 -26.19
N LEU A 360 -2.21 5.35 -27.00
CA LEU A 360 -1.33 4.50 -27.79
C LEU A 360 0.05 4.50 -27.12
N PHE A 361 0.55 3.33 -26.78
CA PHE A 361 1.84 3.14 -26.11
C PHE A 361 2.80 2.48 -27.10
N TYR A 362 3.94 3.11 -27.36
CA TYR A 362 4.99 2.63 -28.27
C TYR A 362 6.16 2.12 -27.41
N PRO A 363 6.33 0.79 -27.24
CA PRO A 363 7.38 0.23 -26.41
C PRO A 363 8.78 0.52 -26.95
N LYS A 364 9.76 0.63 -26.04
CA LYS A 364 11.19 0.66 -26.41
C LYS A 364 11.69 -0.69 -26.94
N ASP A 365 11.13 -1.76 -26.41
CA ASP A 365 11.42 -3.13 -26.78
C ASP A 365 10.10 -3.87 -26.95
N ASP A 366 9.70 -4.10 -28.20
CA ASP A 366 8.47 -4.81 -28.55
C ASP A 366 8.44 -6.26 -28.03
N SER A 367 9.61 -6.85 -27.74
CA SER A 367 9.73 -8.21 -27.21
C SER A 367 9.56 -8.28 -25.69
N TYR A 368 9.54 -7.13 -25.00
CA TYR A 368 9.45 -7.09 -23.55
C TYR A 368 8.07 -7.55 -23.05
N TYR A 369 8.06 -8.71 -22.39
CA TYR A 369 6.84 -9.44 -22.04
C TYR A 369 5.88 -8.69 -21.09
N LEU A 370 6.37 -7.68 -20.37
CA LEU A 370 5.57 -6.89 -19.40
C LEU A 370 5.05 -5.56 -19.95
N ASN A 371 5.31 -5.21 -21.21
CA ASN A 371 4.84 -3.95 -21.81
C ASN A 371 3.34 -3.72 -21.56
N ARG A 372 2.55 -4.79 -21.71
CA ARG A 372 1.11 -4.73 -21.51
C ARG A 372 0.75 -4.53 -20.05
N ASP A 373 1.41 -5.24 -19.14
CA ASP A 373 1.11 -5.16 -17.71
C ASP A 373 1.52 -3.79 -17.13
N ILE A 374 2.60 -3.18 -17.65
CA ILE A 374 2.98 -1.79 -17.36
C ILE A 374 1.89 -0.81 -17.84
N MET A 375 1.42 -0.97 -19.08
CA MET A 375 0.34 -0.17 -19.62
C MET A 375 -0.94 -0.30 -18.77
N ASP A 376 -1.36 -1.52 -18.45
CA ASP A 376 -2.55 -1.80 -17.66
C ASP A 376 -2.43 -1.21 -16.23
N TYR A 377 -1.24 -1.23 -15.63
CA TYR A 377 -0.95 -0.57 -14.34
C TYR A 377 -1.16 0.94 -14.40
N ILE A 378 -0.58 1.61 -15.40
CA ILE A 378 -0.73 3.07 -15.58
C ILE A 378 -2.20 3.43 -15.77
N LEU A 379 -2.91 2.71 -16.63
CA LEU A 379 -4.32 2.98 -16.93
C LEU A 379 -5.21 2.77 -15.71
N SER A 380 -4.95 1.73 -14.91
CA SER A 380 -5.72 1.46 -13.70
C SER A 380 -5.63 2.60 -12.69
N ASP A 381 -4.46 3.23 -12.54
CA ASP A 381 -4.34 4.39 -11.65
C ASP A 381 -4.90 5.68 -12.28
N MET A 382 -4.77 5.83 -13.61
CA MET A 382 -5.43 6.93 -14.34
C MET A 382 -6.95 6.93 -14.14
N GLU A 383 -7.61 5.77 -14.16
CA GLU A 383 -9.06 5.67 -13.88
C GLU A 383 -9.41 6.05 -12.44
N ARG A 384 -8.49 5.87 -11.49
CA ARG A 384 -8.68 6.32 -10.09
C ARG A 384 -8.51 7.82 -9.94
N LEU A 385 -7.52 8.39 -10.63
CA LEU A 385 -7.28 9.83 -10.66
C LEU A 385 -8.48 10.55 -11.29
N PHE A 386 -8.83 10.17 -12.52
CA PHE A 386 -9.95 10.77 -13.25
C PHE A 386 -11.23 9.97 -13.04
N ALA A 387 -11.73 9.96 -11.81
CA ALA A 387 -12.92 9.20 -11.42
C ALA A 387 -14.10 9.45 -12.40
N GLY A 388 -14.67 8.36 -12.93
CA GLY A 388 -15.75 8.41 -13.92
C GLY A 388 -15.29 8.45 -15.39
N CYS A 389 -13.99 8.52 -15.64
CA CYS A 389 -13.41 8.35 -16.97
C CYS A 389 -13.00 6.90 -17.20
N HIS A 390 -13.06 6.45 -18.46
CA HIS A 390 -12.57 5.13 -18.86
C HIS A 390 -11.43 5.30 -19.86
N PHE A 391 -10.28 4.69 -19.55
CA PHE A 391 -9.11 4.76 -20.40
C PHE A 391 -8.84 3.41 -21.06
N LYS A 392 -8.58 3.43 -22.36
CA LYS A 392 -8.21 2.26 -23.15
C LYS A 392 -6.81 2.45 -23.72
N GLY A 393 -5.93 1.51 -23.39
CA GLY A 393 -4.59 1.44 -23.97
C GLY A 393 -4.49 0.46 -25.12
N ARG A 394 -3.66 0.81 -26.10
CA ARG A 394 -3.19 -0.11 -27.14
C ARG A 394 -1.68 -0.01 -27.24
N LEU A 395 -1.01 -1.16 -27.19
CA LEU A 395 0.38 -1.26 -27.61
C LEU A 395 0.45 -1.13 -29.12
N VAL A 396 1.30 -0.23 -29.60
CA VAL A 396 1.64 -0.07 -31.00
C VAL A 396 3.04 -0.62 -31.16
N THR A 397 3.13 -1.80 -31.77
CA THR A 397 4.39 -2.37 -32.22
C THR A 397 4.73 -1.74 -33.56
N ASP A 398 5.99 -1.37 -33.77
CA ASP A 398 6.44 -0.93 -35.08
C ASP A 398 6.41 -2.14 -36.01
N GLU A 399 5.34 -2.27 -36.80
CA GLU A 399 5.37 -3.13 -37.99
C GLU A 399 6.43 -2.54 -38.93
N LYS A 400 7.64 -3.12 -38.89
CA LYS A 400 8.64 -2.93 -39.95
C LYS A 400 8.25 -3.67 -41.21
#